data_AF-A0A1D8IL86-F1
#
_entry.id   AF-A0A1D8IL86-F1
#
_cell.length_a   1.000
_cell.length_b   1.000
_cell.length_c   1.000
_cell.angle_alpha   90.00
_cell.angle_beta   90.00
_cell.angle_gamma   90.00
#
_symmetry.space_group_name_H-M   'P 1'
#
loop_
_entity.id
_entity.type
_entity.pdbx_description
1 polymer ?
#
loop_
_entity_poly.entity_id
_entity_poly.type
_entity_poly.pdbx_seq_one_letter_code
_entity_poly.pdbx_strand_id
1 'polypeptide(L)'
;MTDFDSVIDAWGTDHFETEIKHALTQMGPEALPLQQGLRATSYALDAPIETTLLKTERRGDKIRVKAGVFYTGIVAGCSCADDPTPIEPQNEYCEILLELDVVTLASRISLLG
;
A
#
# COMPACT_ATOMS: atom_id res chain seq x y z
N MET A 1 3.10 -14.74 -1.63
CA MET A 1 3.50 -14.23 -2.95
C MET A 1 2.21 -13.79 -3.62
N THR A 2 1.97 -12.49 -3.75
CA THR A 2 0.71 -11.99 -4.34
C THR A 2 0.71 -12.31 -5.82
N ASP A 3 -0.32 -13.02 -6.26
CA ASP A 3 -0.54 -13.36 -7.65
C ASP A 3 -1.13 -12.14 -8.39
N PHE A 4 -0.50 -11.73 -9.49
CA PHE A 4 -0.93 -10.60 -10.32
C PHE A 4 -1.51 -11.06 -11.67
N ASP A 5 -1.60 -12.37 -11.93
CA ASP A 5 -2.18 -12.89 -13.16
C ASP A 5 -3.64 -12.42 -13.31
N SER A 6 -4.44 -12.48 -12.23
CA SER A 6 -5.84 -12.00 -12.25
C SER A 6 -5.96 -10.50 -12.52
N VAL A 7 -5.00 -9.71 -12.03
CA VAL A 7 -4.94 -8.26 -12.27
C VAL A 7 -4.62 -7.97 -13.73
N ILE A 8 -3.70 -8.72 -14.32
CA ILE A 8 -3.29 -8.55 -15.72
C ILE A 8 -4.43 -8.97 -16.64
N ASP A 9 -5.07 -10.11 -16.37
CA ASP A 9 -6.19 -10.63 -17.15
C ASP A 9 -7.43 -9.70 -17.08
N ALA A 10 -7.64 -9.06 -15.92
CA ALA A 10 -8.72 -8.11 -15.75
C ALA A 10 -8.46 -6.74 -16.40
N TRP A 11 -7.26 -6.47 -16.94
CA TRP A 11 -6.91 -5.16 -17.51
C TRP A 11 -7.89 -4.73 -18.60
N GLY A 12 -8.48 -3.53 -18.45
CA GLY A 12 -9.45 -2.98 -19.38
C GLY A 12 -10.90 -3.47 -19.16
N THR A 13 -11.14 -4.23 -18.10
CA THR A 13 -12.48 -4.65 -17.67
C THR A 13 -12.90 -3.94 -16.38
N ASP A 14 -14.19 -3.98 -16.07
CA ASP A 14 -14.73 -3.42 -14.82
C ASP A 14 -14.23 -4.15 -13.56
N HIS A 15 -13.67 -5.36 -13.70
CA HIS A 15 -13.13 -6.13 -12.59
C HIS A 15 -11.73 -5.68 -12.17
N PHE A 16 -11.02 -4.92 -13.02
CA PHE A 16 -9.63 -4.54 -12.76
C PHE A 16 -9.44 -3.86 -11.40
N GLU A 17 -10.33 -2.93 -11.06
CA GLU A 17 -10.25 -2.18 -9.82
C GLU A 17 -10.38 -3.07 -8.58
N THR A 18 -11.29 -4.04 -8.63
CA THR A 18 -11.50 -5.00 -7.54
C THR A 18 -10.29 -5.90 -7.37
N GLU A 19 -9.76 -6.45 -8.46
CA GLU A 19 -8.60 -7.35 -8.45
C GLU A 19 -7.35 -6.64 -7.91
N ILE A 20 -7.07 -5.42 -8.35
CA ILE A 20 -5.87 -4.70 -7.91
C ILE A 20 -5.96 -4.25 -6.45
N LYS A 21 -7.15 -3.83 -5.99
CA LYS A 21 -7.37 -3.51 -4.56
C LYS A 21 -7.15 -4.75 -3.70
N HIS A 22 -7.71 -5.89 -4.12
CA HIS A 22 -7.51 -7.16 -3.44
C HIS A 22 -6.02 -7.56 -3.38
N ALA A 23 -5.31 -7.47 -4.50
CA ALA A 23 -3.87 -7.75 -4.57
C ALA A 23 -3.06 -6.85 -3.64
N LEU A 24 -3.29 -5.53 -3.67
CA LEU A 24 -2.60 -4.57 -2.79
C LEU A 24 -2.87 -4.84 -1.31
N THR A 25 -4.10 -5.19 -0.92
CA THR A 25 -4.43 -5.54 0.46
C THR A 25 -3.76 -6.86 0.88
N GLN A 26 -3.69 -7.86 0.00
CA GLN A 26 -3.04 -9.15 0.27
C GLN A 26 -1.51 -9.05 0.37
N MET A 27 -0.88 -8.03 -0.22
CA MET A 27 0.55 -7.79 -0.06
C MET A 27 0.94 -7.47 1.39
N GLY A 28 0.02 -6.86 2.15
CA GLY A 28 0.22 -6.56 3.55
C GLY A 28 1.30 -5.48 3.81
N PRO A 29 1.57 -5.20 5.09
CA PRO A 29 2.44 -4.10 5.52
C PRO A 29 3.93 -4.33 5.21
N GLU A 30 4.38 -5.57 5.05
CA GLU A 30 5.79 -5.87 4.76
C GLU A 30 6.20 -5.49 3.33
N ALA A 31 5.26 -5.56 2.38
CA ALA A 31 5.53 -5.25 0.99
C ALA A 31 5.10 -3.83 0.60
N LEU A 32 4.23 -3.20 1.39
CA LEU A 32 3.87 -1.79 1.25
C LEU A 32 4.85 -0.92 2.04
N PRO A 33 5.29 0.24 1.52
CA PRO A 33 6.25 1.12 2.20
C PRO A 33 5.60 1.94 3.33
N LEU A 34 4.76 1.33 4.18
CA LEU A 34 3.97 2.03 5.20
C LEU A 34 4.86 2.78 6.19
N GLN A 35 5.87 2.11 6.74
CA GLN A 35 6.82 2.72 7.68
C GLN A 35 7.59 3.91 7.06
N GLN A 36 7.86 3.86 5.76
CA GLN A 36 8.55 4.95 5.05
C GLN A 36 7.59 6.10 4.69
N GLY A 37 6.30 5.81 4.61
CA GLY A 37 5.24 6.75 4.27
C GLY A 37 4.69 7.53 5.46
N LEU A 38 5.16 7.27 6.69
CA LEU A 38 4.70 7.94 7.90
C LEU A 38 4.98 9.45 7.85
N ARG A 39 4.01 10.24 8.31
CA ARG A 39 4.15 11.70 8.41
C ARG A 39 3.95 12.24 9.81
N ALA A 40 3.05 11.63 10.60
CA ALA A 40 2.70 12.10 11.94
C ALA A 40 3.21 11.19 13.05
N THR A 41 3.40 9.91 12.76
CA THR A 41 3.75 8.87 13.71
C THR A 41 5.14 8.29 13.44
N SER A 42 5.63 7.43 14.34
CA SER A 42 6.99 6.88 14.26
C SER A 42 7.03 5.39 13.95
N TYR A 43 5.90 4.70 14.05
CA TYR A 43 5.79 3.27 13.79
C TYR A 43 4.47 2.95 13.10
N ALA A 44 4.51 2.31 11.94
CA ALA A 44 3.33 1.91 11.18
C ALA A 44 2.73 0.63 11.78
N LEU A 45 1.40 0.57 11.85
CA LEU A 45 0.68 -0.64 12.22
C LEU A 45 0.28 -1.43 10.98
N ASP A 46 0.17 -2.74 11.17
CA ASP A 46 -0.02 -3.71 10.10
C ASP A 46 -1.47 -3.79 9.57
N ALA A 47 -2.44 -3.27 10.32
CA ALA A 47 -3.86 -3.31 9.97
C ALA A 47 -4.69 -2.31 10.82
N PRO A 48 -5.85 -1.85 10.31
CA PRO A 48 -6.37 -2.08 8.97
C PRO A 48 -5.61 -1.27 7.90
N ILE A 49 -5.47 -1.85 6.71
CA ILE A 49 -4.94 -1.17 5.52
C ILE A 49 -6.08 -1.06 4.50
N GLU A 50 -6.35 0.15 4.04
CA GLU A 50 -7.32 0.43 2.99
C GLU A 50 -6.62 1.08 1.80
N THR A 51 -7.02 0.72 0.58
CA THR A 51 -6.42 1.25 -0.64
C THR A 51 -7.45 1.87 -1.57
N THR A 52 -7.09 3.00 -2.18
CA THR A 52 -7.89 3.66 -3.20
C THR A 52 -7.07 3.86 -4.47
N LEU A 53 -7.69 3.69 -5.64
CA LEU A 53 -7.02 3.91 -6.91
C LEU A 53 -7.09 5.40 -7.27
N LEU A 54 -5.93 5.99 -7.54
CA LEU A 54 -5.82 7.39 -7.94
C LEU A 54 -5.66 7.50 -9.45
N LYS A 55 -4.88 6.59 -10.06
CA LYS A 55 -4.66 6.55 -11.50
C LYS A 55 -4.20 5.17 -11.94
N THR A 56 -4.71 4.72 -13.08
CA THR A 56 -4.25 3.49 -13.74
C THR A 56 -3.85 3.84 -15.17
N GLU A 57 -2.75 3.29 -15.65
CA GLU A 57 -2.35 3.45 -17.05
C GLU A 57 -1.49 2.28 -17.52
N ARG A 58 -1.59 1.94 -18.80
CA ARG A 58 -0.68 1.01 -19.46
C ARG A 58 0.32 1.77 -20.33
N ARG A 59 1.58 1.34 -20.30
CA ARG A 59 2.70 1.87 -21.07
C ARG A 59 3.53 0.71 -21.61
N GLY A 60 3.23 0.30 -22.85
CA GLY A 60 3.81 -0.90 -23.44
C GLY A 60 3.45 -2.13 -22.61
N ASP A 61 4.49 -2.82 -22.13
CA ASP A 61 4.38 -4.04 -21.32
C ASP A 61 4.25 -3.76 -19.82
N LYS A 62 4.08 -2.50 -19.42
CA LYS A 62 3.91 -2.12 -18.02
C LYS A 62 2.51 -1.59 -17.73
N ILE A 63 1.88 -2.14 -16.70
CA ILE A 63 0.72 -1.54 -16.04
C ILE A 63 1.22 -0.73 -14.84
N ARG A 64 0.80 0.52 -14.75
CA ARG A 64 1.12 1.44 -13.66
C ARG A 64 -0.13 1.80 -12.90
N VAL A 65 -0.07 1.62 -11.60
CA VAL A 65 -1.17 1.91 -10.69
C VAL A 65 -0.66 2.85 -9.62
N LYS A 66 -1.18 4.09 -9.63
CA LYS A 66 -1.03 5.03 -8.53
C LYS A 66 -2.18 4.78 -7.57
N ALA A 67 -1.86 4.48 -6.31
CA ALA A 67 -2.83 4.22 -5.26
C ALA A 67 -2.53 5.06 -4.02
N GLY A 68 -3.58 5.46 -3.32
CA GLY A 68 -3.50 5.99 -1.96
C GLY A 68 -3.70 4.85 -0.98
N VAL A 69 -2.90 4.82 0.08
CA VAL A 69 -2.93 3.81 1.14
C VAL A 69 -3.25 4.51 2.45
N PHE A 70 -4.36 4.11 3.07
CA PHE A 70 -4.77 4.55 4.39
C PHE A 70 -4.47 3.46 5.39
N TYR A 71 -3.84 3.83 6.49
CA TYR A 71 -3.40 2.91 7.53
C TYR A 71 -3.28 3.69 8.84
N THR A 72 -2.86 3.01 9.90
CA THR A 72 -2.63 3.67 11.19
C THR A 72 -1.18 3.52 11.61
N GLY A 73 -0.70 4.47 12.39
CA GLY A 73 0.58 4.39 13.06
C GLY A 73 0.48 4.85 14.50
N ILE A 74 1.57 4.71 15.23
CA ILE A 74 1.69 5.16 16.61
C ILE A 74 2.94 5.99 16.81
N VAL A 75 2.88 6.94 17.75
CA VAL A 75 4.08 7.59 18.26
C VAL A 75 4.63 6.69 19.36
N ALA A 76 5.67 5.93 19.03
CA ALA A 76 6.37 5.12 20.02
C ALA A 76 7.10 6.07 21.00
N GLY A 77 6.58 6.15 22.22
CA GLY A 77 7.17 6.99 23.26
C GLY A 77 8.62 6.57 23.56
N CYS A 78 9.48 7.56 23.81
CA CYS A 78 10.80 7.30 24.40
C CYS A 78 10.55 6.66 25.78
N SER A 79 11.14 5.49 26.02
CA SER A 79 10.93 4.65 27.21
C SER A 79 11.52 5.27 28.50
N CYS A 80 11.01 6.42 28.92
CA CYS A 80 11.43 7.14 30.13
C CYS A 80 10.22 7.87 30.78
N ALA A 81 9.28 7.11 31.35
CA ALA A 81 8.53 7.39 32.59
C ALA A 81 7.25 6.55 32.69
N ASP A 82 6.92 6.13 33.91
CA ASP A 82 5.83 5.23 34.37
C ASP A 82 4.38 5.69 34.08
N ASP A 83 4.09 6.26 32.91
CA ASP A 83 2.72 6.66 32.56
C ASP A 83 2.09 5.66 31.57
N PRO A 84 1.10 4.85 32.00
CA PRO A 84 0.48 3.81 31.18
C PRO A 84 -0.57 4.40 30.21
N THR A 85 -0.37 5.62 29.71
CA THR A 85 -1.26 6.20 28.70
C THR A 85 -1.29 5.26 27.49
N PRO A 86 -2.48 4.73 27.11
CA PRO A 86 -2.59 3.86 25.96
C PRO A 86 -2.06 4.56 24.72
N ILE A 87 -1.19 3.87 23.99
CA ILE A 87 -0.70 4.37 22.71
C ILE A 87 -1.89 4.37 21.74
N GLU A 88 -2.44 5.55 21.47
CA GLU A 88 -3.59 5.70 20.58
C GLU A 88 -3.15 5.66 19.11
N PRO A 89 -3.71 4.75 18.28
CA PRO A 89 -3.44 4.73 16.84
C PRO A 89 -3.90 6.04 16.17
N GLN A 90 -3.07 6.56 15.28
CA GLN A 90 -3.36 7.75 14.49
C GLN A 90 -3.41 7.39 13.01
N ASN A 91 -4.33 8.02 12.27
CA ASN A 91 -4.46 7.79 10.84
C ASN A 91 -3.27 8.35 10.08
N GLU A 92 -2.76 7.54 9.16
CA GLU A 92 -1.68 7.88 8.25
C GLU A 92 -2.15 7.66 6.81
N TYR A 93 -1.49 8.36 5.89
CA TYR A 93 -1.77 8.27 4.47
C TYR A 93 -0.49 8.40 3.68
N CYS A 94 -0.29 7.50 2.72
CA CYS A 94 0.77 7.62 1.74
C CYS A 94 0.28 7.27 0.33
N GLU A 95 0.99 7.76 -0.67
CA GLU A 95 0.73 7.40 -2.06
C GLU A 95 1.83 6.47 -2.55
N ILE A 96 1.46 5.48 -3.34
CA ILE A 96 2.39 4.53 -3.93
C ILE A 96 2.21 4.45 -5.44
N LEU A 97 3.27 4.03 -6.11
CA LEU A 97 3.25 3.57 -7.49
C LEU A 97 3.57 2.08 -7.51
N LEU A 98 2.61 1.29 -7.97
CA LEU A 98 2.83 -0.09 -8.38
C LEU A 98 3.10 -0.13 -9.88
N GLU A 99 4.22 -0.75 -10.26
CA GLU A 99 4.54 -1.10 -11.64
C GLU A 99 4.49 -2.63 -11.78
N LEU A 100 3.66 -3.11 -12.70
CA LEU A 100 3.53 -4.52 -13.08
C LEU A 100 4.05 -4.70 -14.49
N ASP A 101 4.95 -5.64 -14.70
CA ASP A 101 5.41 -6.06 -16.01
C ASP A 101 4.58 -7.28 -16.47
N VAL A 102 3.83 -7.13 -17.56
CA VAL A 102 2.86 -8.14 -18.01
C VAL A 102 3.50 -9.33 -18.73
N VAL A 103 4.81 -9.25 -19.02
CA VAL A 103 5.55 -10.32 -19.70
C VAL A 103 6.29 -11.19 -18.67
N THR A 104 6.88 -10.55 -17.66
CA THR A 104 7.68 -11.22 -16.64
C THR A 104 6.92 -11.49 -15.35
N LEU A 105 5.72 -10.92 -15.19
CA LEU A 105 4.91 -10.92 -13.96
C LEU A 105 5.63 -10.27 -12.77
N ALA A 106 6.71 -9.53 -13.02
CA ALA A 106 7.43 -8.82 -11.99
C ALA A 106 6.63 -7.60 -11.52
N SER A 107 6.60 -7.39 -10.20
CA SER A 107 5.98 -6.23 -9.57
C SER A 107 7.01 -5.40 -8.80
N ARG A 108 6.81 -4.08 -8.80
CA ARG A 108 7.60 -3.14 -8.00
C ARG A 108 6.69 -2.10 -7.38
N ILE A 109 6.85 -1.88 -6.08
CA ILE A 109 6.19 -0.79 -5.36
C ILE A 109 7.22 0.28 -5.01
N SER A 110 6.82 1.54 -5.15
CA SER A 110 7.61 2.70 -4.72
C SER A 110 6.70 3.70 -4.03
N LEU A 111 7.18 4.27 -2.92
CA LEU A 111 6.53 5.40 -2.25
C LEU A 111 6.62 6.64 -3.16
N LEU A 112 5.53 7.43 -3.20
CA LEU A 112 5.47 8.72 -3.85
C LEU A 112 5.54 9.83 -2.79
N GLY A 113 6.41 10.81 -3.03
CA GLY A 113 6.69 11.92 -2.10
C GLY A 113 5.58 12.97 -2.04
#